data_AF-A0A8T3RYG3-F1
#
_entry.id   AF-A0A8T3RYG3-F1
#
_cell.length_a   1.000
_cell.length_b   1.000
_cell.length_c   1.000
_cell.angle_alpha   90.00
_cell.angle_beta   90.00
_cell.angle_gamma   90.00
#
_symmetry.space_group_name_H-M   'P 1'
#
loop_
_entity.id
_entity.type
_entity.pdbx_description
1 polymer ?
#
loop_
_entity_poly.entity_id
_entity_poly.type
_entity_poly.pdbx_seq_one_letter_code
_entity_poly.pdbx_strand_id
1 'polypeptide(L)'
;QIPFASLGSQHFGKELFGNMIALGRLLRLAEIEFDEAAIRESLPRRFEDDNVAAIRFGYDLTEESILRFAQAAPPSRFQMNTAATTDTHERTISAGHGVSAGQPLRD
;
A
#
# COMPACT_ATOMS: atom_id res chain seq x y z
N GLN A 1 7.94 5.18 4.53
CA GLN A 1 6.74 4.64 3.84
C GLN A 1 5.53 5.42 4.31
N ILE A 2 4.57 5.76 3.44
CA ILE A 2 3.34 6.46 3.84
C ILE A 2 2.33 5.43 4.38
N PRO A 3 1.78 5.61 5.59
CA PRO A 3 0.84 4.66 6.19
C PRO A 3 -0.60 4.87 5.68
N PHE A 4 -0.83 4.67 4.38
CA PHE A 4 -2.10 5.02 3.73
C PHE A 4 -3.35 4.36 4.35
N ALA A 5 -3.27 3.09 4.74
CA ALA A 5 -4.39 2.40 5.39
C ALA A 5 -4.77 3.07 6.73
N SER A 6 -3.77 3.42 7.54
CA SER A 6 -3.97 4.13 8.81
C SER A 6 -4.54 5.53 8.58
N LEU A 7 -4.06 6.25 7.56
CA LEU A 7 -4.62 7.56 7.20
C LEU A 7 -6.08 7.46 6.74
N GLY A 8 -6.42 6.45 5.93
CA GLY A 8 -7.80 6.18 5.53
C GLY A 8 -8.71 5.93 6.73
N SER A 9 -8.27 5.12 7.69
CA SER A 9 -9.04 4.87 8.91
C SER A 9 -9.17 6.11 9.80
N GLN A 10 -8.11 6.92 9.96
CA GLN A 10 -8.10 8.08 10.85
C GLN A 10 -8.91 9.26 10.29
N HIS A 11 -8.78 9.53 8.99
CA HIS A 11 -9.41 10.69 8.35
C HIS A 11 -10.79 10.39 7.75
N PHE A 12 -11.05 9.15 7.33
CA PHE A 12 -12.26 8.77 6.60
C PHE A 12 -13.01 7.59 7.23
N GLY A 13 -12.58 7.14 8.42
CA GLY A 13 -13.24 6.07 9.19
C GLY A 13 -13.09 4.65 8.62
N LYS A 14 -12.45 4.47 7.45
CA LYS A 14 -12.26 3.16 6.82
C LYS A 14 -10.90 3.05 6.14
N GLU A 15 -10.21 1.92 6.35
CA GLU A 15 -8.93 1.63 5.72
C GLU A 15 -8.99 1.64 4.18
N LEU A 16 -10.16 1.33 3.60
CA LEU A 16 -10.35 1.29 2.13
C LEU A 16 -10.02 2.60 1.42
N PHE A 17 -10.18 3.73 2.12
CA PHE A 17 -9.88 5.05 1.56
C PHE A 17 -8.36 5.29 1.43
N GLY A 18 -7.53 4.46 2.06
CA GLY A 18 -6.07 4.52 1.88
C GLY A 18 -5.64 4.42 0.42
N ASN A 19 -6.34 3.63 -0.40
CA ASN A 19 -6.06 3.52 -1.84
C ASN A 19 -6.34 4.84 -2.58
N MET A 20 -7.40 5.55 -2.19
CA MET A 20 -7.76 6.84 -2.76
C MET A 20 -6.75 7.92 -2.37
N ILE A 21 -6.27 7.90 -1.12
CA ILE A 21 -5.18 8.78 -0.67
C ILE A 21 -3.88 8.49 -1.45
N ALA A 22 -3.56 7.22 -1.67
CA ALA A 22 -2.39 6.83 -2.46
C ALA A 22 -2.49 7.32 -3.91
N LEU A 23 -3.68 7.20 -4.53
CA LEU A 23 -3.96 7.73 -5.86
C LEU A 23 -3.74 9.25 -5.93
N GLY A 24 -4.32 10.00 -5.00
CA GLY A 24 -4.12 11.46 -4.92
C GLY A 24 -2.64 11.84 -4.83
N ARG A 25 -1.88 11.13 -3.97
CA ARG A 25 -0.45 11.38 -3.84
C ARG A 25 0.32 11.06 -5.13
N LEU A 26 -0.07 10.01 -5.85
CA LEU A 26 0.53 9.66 -7.12
C LEU A 26 0.27 10.73 -8.19
N LEU A 27 -0.95 11.26 -8.29
CA LEU A 27 -1.28 12.35 -9.21
C LEU A 27 -0.37 13.57 -8.98
N ARG A 28 -0.18 13.95 -7.71
CA ARG A 28 0.71 15.07 -7.35
C ARG A 28 2.16 14.82 -7.76
N LEU A 29 2.66 13.60 -7.55
CA LEU A 29 4.03 13.21 -7.93
C LEU A 29 4.23 13.13 -9.45
N ALA A 30 3.18 12.78 -10.19
CA ALA A 30 3.18 12.72 -11.64
C ALA A 30 2.91 14.09 -12.29
N GLU A 31 2.79 15.16 -11.50
CA GLU A 31 2.46 16.52 -11.96
C GLU A 31 1.15 16.60 -12.77
N ILE A 32 0.20 15.71 -12.46
CA ILE A 32 -1.14 15.71 -13.05
C ILE A 32 -2.02 16.63 -12.22
N GLU A 33 -2.67 17.61 -12.86
CA GLU A 33 -3.59 18.51 -12.17
C GLU A 33 -4.79 17.77 -11.57
N PHE A 34 -5.24 18.25 -10.42
CA PHE A 34 -6.43 17.73 -9.78
C PHE A 34 -7.69 18.26 -10.50
N ASP A 35 -8.35 17.38 -11.26
CA ASP A 35 -9.64 17.64 -11.91
C ASP A 35 -10.75 16.87 -11.21
N GLU A 36 -11.57 17.57 -10.41
CA GLU A 36 -12.65 16.95 -9.66
C GLU A 36 -13.73 16.33 -10.57
N ALA A 37 -14.04 16.98 -11.70
CA ALA A 37 -15.09 16.51 -12.60
C ALA A 37 -14.69 15.19 -13.26
N ALA A 38 -13.46 15.12 -13.77
CA ALA A 38 -12.92 13.90 -14.38
C ALA A 38 -12.80 12.76 -13.36
N ILE A 39 -12.40 13.08 -12.12
CA ILE A 39 -12.32 12.09 -11.04
C ILE A 39 -13.71 11.54 -10.72
N ARG A 40 -14.74 12.38 -10.57
CA ARG A 40 -16.12 11.95 -10.29
C ARG A 40 -16.68 11.08 -11.41
N GLU A 41 -16.41 11.42 -12.66
CA GLU A 41 -16.84 10.64 -13.81
C GLU A 41 -16.17 9.25 -13.86
N SER A 42 -14.94 9.14 -13.37
CA SER A 42 -14.13 7.92 -13.45
C SER A 42 -14.32 6.96 -12.26
N LEU A 43 -14.82 7.45 -11.13
CA LEU A 43 -14.91 6.67 -9.90
C LEU A 43 -16.25 5.93 -9.74
N PRO A 44 -16.28 4.82 -8.97
CA PRO A 44 -17.53 4.22 -8.55
C PRO A 44 -18.41 5.23 -7.79
N ARG A 45 -19.71 5.28 -8.11
CA ARG A 45 -20.69 6.14 -7.42
C ARG A 45 -20.85 5.85 -5.92
N ARG A 46 -20.34 4.72 -5.45
CA ARG A 46 -20.39 4.35 -4.03
C ARG A 46 -19.33 5.15 -3.26
N PHE A 47 -19.78 5.93 -2.27
CA PHE A 47 -18.92 6.83 -1.49
C PHE A 47 -18.22 7.88 -2.36
N GLU A 48 -18.89 8.40 -3.39
CA GLU A 48 -18.28 9.33 -4.36
C GLU A 48 -17.61 10.53 -3.67
N ASP A 49 -18.33 11.22 -2.78
CA ASP A 49 -17.80 12.37 -2.05
C ASP A 49 -16.60 12.00 -1.16
N ASP A 50 -16.67 10.87 -0.46
CA ASP A 50 -15.55 10.40 0.38
C ASP A 50 -14.34 10.02 -0.47
N ASN A 51 -14.55 9.42 -1.65
CA ASN A 51 -13.45 9.06 -2.56
C ASN A 51 -12.78 10.31 -3.10
N VAL A 52 -13.55 11.31 -3.56
CA VAL A 52 -13.02 12.60 -4.03
C VAL A 52 -12.25 13.29 -2.91
N ALA A 53 -12.81 13.34 -1.70
CA ALA A 53 -12.16 13.93 -0.54
C ALA A 53 -10.86 13.21 -0.16
N ALA A 54 -10.83 11.88 -0.23
CA ALA A 54 -9.62 11.08 0.04
C ALA A 54 -8.52 11.29 -1.03
N ILE A 55 -8.88 11.38 -2.31
CA ILE A 55 -7.92 11.71 -3.37
C ILE A 55 -7.41 13.13 -3.16
N ARG A 56 -8.28 14.10 -2.86
CA ARG A 56 -7.86 15.48 -2.59
C ARG A 56 -6.89 15.55 -1.43
N PHE A 57 -7.20 14.88 -0.33
CA PHE A 57 -6.31 14.78 0.83
C PHE A 57 -4.94 14.21 0.44
N GLY A 58 -4.91 13.13 -0.35
CA GLY A 58 -3.66 12.55 -0.84
C GLY A 58 -2.85 13.48 -1.74
N TYR A 59 -3.54 14.25 -2.60
CA TYR A 59 -2.93 15.21 -3.52
C TYR A 59 -2.25 16.36 -2.77
N ASP A 60 -2.89 16.84 -1.70
CA ASP A 60 -2.42 17.97 -0.89
C ASP A 60 -1.35 17.55 0.16
N LEU A 61 -1.03 16.25 0.28
CA LEU A 61 0.01 15.78 1.21
C LEU A 61 1.38 16.38 0.86
N THR A 62 1.99 17.04 1.84
CA THR A 62 3.38 17.51 1.75
C THR A 62 4.36 16.46 2.27
N GLU A 63 5.63 16.56 1.88
CA GLU A 63 6.69 15.69 2.41
C GLU A 63 6.82 15.79 3.94
N GLU A 64 6.69 16.99 4.49
CA GLU A 64 6.70 17.21 5.95
C GLU A 64 5.57 16.44 6.64
N SER A 65 4.35 16.52 6.09
CA SER A 65 3.18 15.82 6.63
C SER A 65 3.39 14.31 6.57
N ILE A 66 3.91 13.81 5.45
CA ILE A 66 4.25 12.40 5.26
C ILE A 66 5.26 11.92 6.31
N LEU A 67 6.34 12.66 6.56
CA LEU A 67 7.34 12.31 7.55
C LEU A 67 6.75 12.23 8.95
N ARG A 68 5.90 13.21 9.31
CA ARG A 68 5.20 13.23 10.59
C ARG A 68 4.29 12.01 10.77
N PHE A 69 3.52 11.65 9.73
CA PHE A 69 2.64 10.48 9.79
C PHE A 69 3.41 9.17 9.84
N ALA A 70 4.54 9.06 9.11
CA ALA A 70 5.37 7.86 9.13
C ALA A 70 5.98 7.61 10.52
N GLN A 71 6.31 8.66 11.27
CA GLN A 71 6.84 8.54 12.64
C GLN A 71 5.76 8.18 13.67
N ALA A 72 4.51 8.63 13.46
CA ALA A 72 3.41 8.41 14.38
C ALA A 72 2.64 7.10 14.13
N ALA A 73 2.82 6.46 12.97
CA ALA A 73 2.02 5.30 12.60
C ALA A 73 2.53 4.00 13.24
N PRO A 74 1.64 3.19 13.84
CA PRO A 74 1.98 1.83 14.25
C PRO A 74 2.28 0.95 13.02
N PRO A 75 3.04 -0.15 13.18
CA PRO A 75 3.35 -1.07 12.08
C PRO A 75 2.07 -1.58 11.42
N SER A 76 2.05 -1.48 10.08
CA SER A 76 0.87 -1.84 9.27
C SER A 76 0.54 -3.34 9.37
N ARG A 77 -0.75 -3.70 9.41
CA ARG A 77 -1.19 -5.12 9.31
C ARG A 77 -0.68 -5.82 8.04
N PHE A 78 -0.48 -5.07 6.96
CA PHE A 78 0.13 -5.61 5.74
C PHE A 78 1.61 -5.95 5.95
N GLN A 79 2.36 -5.15 6.70
CA GLN A 79 3.75 -5.50 7.09
C GLN A 79 3.78 -6.72 8.00
N MET A 80 2.82 -6.85 8.92
CA MET A 80 2.71 -8.04 9.79
C MET A 80 2.45 -9.31 8.98
N ASN A 81 1.58 -9.26 7.96
CA ASN A 81 1.32 -10.39 7.09
C ASN A 81 2.54 -10.76 6.22
N THR A 82 3.29 -9.78 5.69
CA THR A 82 4.53 -10.04 4.95
C THR A 82 5.62 -10.64 5.85
N ALA A 83 5.76 -10.18 7.09
CA ALA A 83 6.70 -10.77 8.05
C ALA A 83 6.33 -12.24 8.35
N ALA A 84 5.05 -12.52 8.57
CA ALA A 84 4.57 -13.89 8.82
C ALA A 84 4.76 -14.84 7.62
N THR A 85 4.62 -14.34 6.38
CA THR A 85 4.89 -15.15 5.18
C THR A 85 6.38 -15.28 4.87
N THR A 86 7.21 -14.29 5.21
CA THR A 86 8.68 -14.37 5.05
C THR A 86 9.28 -15.48 5.92
N ASP A 87 8.87 -15.57 7.19
CA ASP A 87 9.26 -16.67 8.09
C ASP A 87 8.81 -18.06 7.59
N THR A 88 7.70 -18.11 6.84
CA THR A 88 7.17 -19.35 6.27
C THR A 88 7.91 -19.75 4.98
N HIS A 89 8.32 -18.78 4.16
CA HIS A 89 9.13 -19.03 2.99
C HIS A 89 10.54 -19.51 3.37
N GLU A 90 11.23 -18.88 4.32
CA GLU A 90 12.56 -19.33 4.77
C GLU A 90 12.56 -20.77 5.32
N ARG A 91 11.52 -21.16 6.07
CA ARG A 91 11.38 -22.55 6.54
C ARG A 91 11.14 -23.55 5.41
N THR A 92 10.45 -23.15 4.35
CA THR A 92 10.12 -24.05 3.22
C THR A 92 11.32 -24.26 2.29
N ILE A 93 12.13 -23.22 2.03
CA ILE A 93 13.39 -23.38 1.25
C ILE A 93 14.46 -24.14 2.04
N SER A 94 14.54 -23.96 3.37
CA SER A 94 15.51 -24.67 4.22
C SER A 94 15.15 -26.15 4.44
N ALA A 95 13.86 -26.52 4.33
CA ALA A 95 13.40 -27.91 4.40
C ALA A 95 13.50 -28.68 3.06
N GLY A 96 13.83 -28.00 1.95
CA GLY A 96 13.86 -28.58 0.61
C GLY A 96 15.25 -28.95 0.06
N HIS A 97 16.35 -28.62 0.76
CA HIS A 97 17.71 -28.96 0.32
C HIS A 97 18.29 -30.12 1.14
N GLY A 98 17.79 -31.32 0.88
CA GLY A 98 18.33 -32.51 1.50
C GLY A 98 17.74 -33.79 0.97
N VAL A 99 17.98 -34.14 -0.30
CA VAL A 99 18.24 -35.53 -0.71
C VAL A 99 18.78 -35.65 -2.14
N SER A 100 19.93 -36.34 -2.19
CA SER A 100 20.46 -37.20 -3.28
C SER A 100 21.01 -36.55 -4.55
N ALA A 101 22.31 -36.23 -4.52
CA ALA A 101 23.15 -36.23 -5.71
C ALA A 101 23.24 -37.66 -6.26
N GLY A 102 22.46 -37.97 -7.29
CA GLY A 102 22.65 -39.18 -8.09
C GLY A 102 24.00 -39.13 -8.81
N GLN A 103 24.82 -40.17 -8.67
CA GLN A 103 26.11 -40.31 -9.34
C GLN A 103 25.97 -40.23 -10.87
N PRO A 104 26.93 -39.63 -11.59
CA PRO A 104 26.96 -39.72 -13.05
C PRO A 104 27.39 -41.13 -13.48
N LEU A 105 26.56 -41.80 -14.28
CA LEU A 105 27.00 -42.95 -15.08
C LEU A 105 28.09 -42.44 -16.05
N ARG A 106 29.28 -43.04 -15.97
CA ARG A 106 30.27 -43.01 -17.05
C ARG A 106 30.08 -44.26 -17.91
N ASP A 107 30.32 -44.06 -19.20
CA ASP A 107 30.13 -44.99 -20.34
C ASP A 107 30.44 -46.47 -20.07
#